data_AF-A0A9N8JER4-F1
#
_entry.id   AF-A0A9N8JER4-F1
#
_cell.length_a   1.000
_cell.length_b   1.000
_cell.length_c   1.000
_cell.angle_alpha   90.00
_cell.angle_beta   90.00
_cell.angle_gamma   90.00
#
_symmetry.space_group_name_H-M   'P 1'
#
loop_
_entity.id
_entity.type
_entity.pdbx_description
1 polymer ?
#
loop_
_entity_poly.entity_id
_entity_poly.type
_entity_poly.pdbx_seq_one_letter_code
_entity_poly.pdbx_strand_id
1 'polypeptide(L)'
;MTIGAIARSKATTKETENEDFEELRKCRDDVAKQLGLDADKLELSMGMSSDFEAAIRQGSTEVRVGTTIFGERPARGDAKVKEDTTEEKK
;
A
#
# COMPACT_ATOMS: atom_id res chain seq x y z
N MET A 1 -2.82 -6.48 -0.85
CA MET A 1 -3.39 -6.68 0.50
C MET A 1 -2.98 -5.50 1.35
N THR A 2 -3.92 -4.91 2.09
CA THR A 2 -3.66 -3.77 2.98
C THR A 2 -2.89 -4.21 4.23
N ILE A 3 -2.38 -3.25 5.02
CA ILE A 3 -1.83 -3.55 6.36
C ILE A 3 -3.03 -3.75 7.30
N GLY A 4 -3.02 -4.83 8.08
CA GLY A 4 -4.09 -5.15 9.01
C GLY A 4 -5.21 -6.03 8.45
N ALA A 5 -6.37 -6.00 9.09
CA ALA A 5 -7.47 -6.90 8.76
C ALA A 5 -8.21 -6.43 7.49
N ILE A 6 -8.37 -7.33 6.51
CA ILE A 6 -9.10 -7.04 5.26
C ILE A 6 -10.51 -6.51 5.55
N ALA A 7 -11.17 -7.03 6.60
CA ALA A 7 -12.50 -6.57 7.00
C ALA A 7 -12.51 -5.10 7.42
N ARG A 8 -11.50 -4.65 8.18
CA ARG A 8 -11.38 -3.25 8.66
C ARG A 8 -11.07 -2.29 7.52
N SER A 9 -10.15 -2.66 6.64
CA SER A 9 -9.87 -1.91 5.42
C SER A 9 -11.09 -1.75 4.51
N LYS A 10 -11.91 -2.80 4.36
CA LYS A 10 -13.17 -2.71 3.59
C LYS A 10 -14.26 -1.90 4.28
N ALA A 11 -14.28 -1.88 5.62
CA ALA A 11 -15.21 -1.11 6.42
C ALA A 11 -14.83 0.37 6.52
N THR A 12 -13.64 0.76 6.06
CA THR A 12 -13.18 2.15 6.08
C THR A 12 -14.01 2.98 5.11
N THR A 13 -14.64 4.03 5.62
CA THR A 13 -15.46 4.96 4.82
C THR A 13 -14.90 6.38 4.94
N LYS A 14 -15.57 7.37 4.35
CA LYS A 14 -15.24 8.77 4.65
C LYS A 14 -15.55 9.16 6.10
N GLU A 15 -16.43 8.43 6.77
CA GLU A 15 -16.90 8.69 8.14
C GLU A 15 -16.27 7.73 9.16
N THR A 16 -15.58 6.69 8.70
CA THR A 16 -15.00 5.65 9.56
C THR A 16 -13.53 5.49 9.24
N GLU A 17 -12.69 5.84 10.20
CA GLU A 17 -11.24 5.67 10.13
C GLU A 17 -10.84 4.20 10.25
N ASN A 18 -9.62 3.87 9.81
CA ASN A 18 -9.11 2.51 9.87
C ASN A 18 -8.22 2.39 11.11
N GLU A 19 -8.69 1.65 12.12
CA GLU A 19 -7.93 1.39 13.35
C GLU A 19 -6.52 0.85 13.09
N ASP A 20 -6.32 0.07 12.02
CA ASP A 20 -5.00 -0.46 11.68
C ASP A 20 -4.01 0.64 11.22
N PHE A 21 -4.50 1.71 10.58
CA PHE A 21 -3.68 2.85 10.19
C PHE A 21 -3.36 3.74 11.40
N GLU A 22 -4.33 3.91 12.30
CA GLU A 22 -4.12 4.61 13.57
C GLU A 22 -3.06 3.92 14.42
N GLU A 23 -3.15 2.59 14.55
CA GLU A 23 -2.18 1.80 15.31
C GLU A 23 -0.77 1.88 14.71
N LEU A 24 -0.66 1.84 13.38
CA LEU A 24 0.62 1.99 12.71
C LEU A 24 1.24 3.38 12.97
N ARG A 25 0.43 4.44 12.95
CA ARG A 25 0.88 5.79 13.27
C ARG A 25 1.36 5.90 14.72
N LYS A 26 0.61 5.34 15.68
CA LYS A 26 1.03 5.29 17.09
C LYS A 26 2.37 4.57 17.26
N CYS A 27 2.51 3.42 16.60
CA CYS A 27 3.77 2.67 16.60
C CYS A 27 4.94 3.51 16.05
N ARG A 28 4.74 4.25 14.96
CA ARG A 28 5.74 5.19 14.41
C ARG A 28 6.12 6.27 15.41
N ASP A 29 5.13 6.88 16.05
CA ASP A 29 5.34 7.95 17.04
C ASP A 29 6.11 7.42 18.27
N ASP A 30 5.77 6.22 18.75
CA ASP A 30 6.44 5.57 19.87
C ASP A 30 7.90 5.20 19.55
N VAL A 31 8.15 4.64 18.37
CA VAL A 31 9.51 4.33 17.91
C VAL A 31 10.34 5.61 17.77
N ALA A 32 9.79 6.66 17.16
CA ALA A 32 10.46 7.94 17.03
C ALA A 32 10.86 8.50 18.41
N LYS A 33 9.92 8.48 19.35
CA LYS A 33 10.14 8.92 20.74
C LYS A 33 11.23 8.11 21.44
N GLN A 34 11.21 6.78 21.34
CA GLN A 34 12.19 5.92 21.98
C GLN A 34 13.61 6.10 21.42
N LEU A 35 13.71 6.42 20.13
CA LEU A 35 14.98 6.63 19.46
C LEU A 35 15.45 8.10 19.48
N GLY A 36 14.66 9.02 20.04
CA GLY A 36 14.96 10.46 20.02
C GLY A 36 14.97 11.04 18.60
N LEU A 37 14.21 10.43 17.69
CA LEU A 37 14.07 10.86 16.31
C LEU A 37 12.83 11.74 16.15
N ASP A 38 12.88 12.61 15.16
CA ASP A 38 11.70 13.30 14.68
C ASP A 38 10.79 12.30 13.96
N ALA A 39 9.52 12.24 14.37
CA ALA A 39 8.54 11.33 13.81
C ALA A 39 8.37 11.55 12.30
N ASP A 40 8.49 12.79 11.83
CA ASP A 40 8.33 13.13 10.41
C ASP A 40 9.47 12.63 9.53
N LYS A 41 10.56 12.10 10.13
CA LYS A 41 11.63 11.39 9.41
C LYS A 41 11.34 9.92 9.19
N LEU A 42 10.28 9.38 9.79
CA LEU A 42 9.84 8.01 9.60
C LEU A 42 8.61 8.00 8.69
N GLU A 43 8.77 7.38 7.53
CA GLU A 43 7.71 7.26 6.53
C GLU A 43 6.61 6.29 6.98
N LEU A 44 5.35 6.62 6.65
CA LEU A 44 4.18 5.78 6.86
C LEU A 44 3.74 5.17 5.54
N SER A 45 4.26 3.98 5.24
CA SER A 45 3.87 3.20 4.08
C SER A 45 2.57 2.43 4.36
N MET A 46 1.42 3.02 4.06
CA MET A 46 0.10 2.40 4.28
C MET A 46 -0.92 2.83 3.22
N GLY A 47 -1.88 1.95 2.94
CA GLY A 47 -2.85 2.12 1.85
C GLY A 47 -2.45 1.38 0.56
N MET A 48 -3.45 0.79 -0.07
CA MET A 48 -3.40 0.01 -1.29
C MET A 48 -4.46 0.50 -2.28
N SER A 49 -4.55 -0.16 -3.45
CA SER A 49 -5.53 0.13 -4.50
C SER A 49 -6.97 0.46 -4.04
N SER A 50 -7.46 -0.17 -2.98
CA SER A 50 -8.85 -0.01 -2.51
C SER A 50 -9.04 1.01 -1.38
N ASP A 51 -7.98 1.42 -0.70
CA ASP A 51 -8.06 2.22 0.55
C ASP A 51 -7.01 3.33 0.65
N PHE A 52 -6.26 3.60 -0.43
CA PHE A 52 -5.21 4.62 -0.45
C PHE A 52 -5.73 6.02 -0.10
N GLU A 53 -6.95 6.39 -0.48
CA GLU A 53 -7.50 7.70 -0.12
C GLU A 53 -7.69 7.86 1.39
N ALA A 54 -8.18 6.80 2.06
CA ALA A 54 -8.35 6.82 3.50
C ALA A 54 -7.01 6.80 4.23
N ALA A 55 -6.01 6.10 3.66
CA ALA A 55 -4.65 6.10 4.17
C ALA A 55 -4.02 7.50 4.10
N ILE A 56 -4.18 8.22 2.97
CA ILE A 56 -3.69 9.60 2.83
C ILE A 56 -4.34 10.52 3.88
N ARG A 57 -5.66 10.43 4.07
CA ARG A 57 -6.35 11.23 5.11
C ARG A 57 -5.83 10.95 6.52
N GLN A 58 -5.39 9.72 6.79
CA GLN A 58 -4.85 9.29 8.08
C GLN A 58 -3.33 9.47 8.21
N GLY A 59 -2.69 10.16 7.26
CA GLY A 59 -1.29 10.55 7.35
C GLY A 59 -0.30 9.59 6.68
N SER A 60 -0.74 8.77 5.73
CA SER A 60 0.17 7.99 4.89
C SER A 60 1.08 8.91 4.06
N THR A 61 2.37 8.60 4.04
CA THR A 61 3.37 9.29 3.20
C THR A 61 3.75 8.47 1.97
N GLU A 62 3.46 7.16 1.97
CA GLU A 62 3.65 6.27 0.84
C GLU A 62 2.46 5.32 0.68
N VAL A 63 1.89 5.26 -0.53
CA VAL A 63 0.80 4.34 -0.88
C VAL A 63 1.25 3.34 -1.95
N ARG A 64 0.70 2.13 -1.93
CA ARG A 64 1.10 1.05 -2.85
C ARG A 64 -0.06 0.66 -3.76
N VAL A 65 -0.11 1.24 -4.95
CA VAL A 65 -1.22 1.05 -5.90
C VAL A 65 -0.82 0.08 -7.01
N GLY A 66 -1.57 -1.02 -7.15
CA GLY A 66 -1.32 -2.07 -8.13
C GLY A 66 -2.48 -2.23 -9.10
N THR A 67 -3.52 -2.96 -8.69
CA THR A 67 -4.71 -3.27 -9.50
C THR A 67 -5.38 -2.03 -10.12
N THR A 68 -5.41 -0.90 -9.44
CA THR A 68 -5.98 0.34 -10.00
C THR A 68 -5.17 0.87 -11.19
N ILE A 69 -3.85 0.63 -11.21
CA ILE A 69 -2.95 1.06 -12.29
C ILE A 69 -2.86 -0.01 -13.38
N PHE A 70 -2.66 -1.27 -13.01
CA PHE A 70 -2.31 -2.36 -13.93
C PHE A 70 -3.48 -3.30 -14.27
N GLY A 71 -4.64 -3.13 -13.64
CA GLY A 71 -5.76 -4.06 -13.75
C GLY A 71 -5.57 -5.35 -12.97
N GLU A 72 -6.47 -6.30 -13.18
CA GLU A 72 -6.36 -7.63 -12.58
C GLU A 72 -5.19 -8.42 -13.15
N ARG A 73 -4.61 -9.28 -12.31
CA ARG A 73 -3.55 -10.18 -12.77
C ARG A 73 -4.16 -11.21 -13.72
N PRO A 74 -3.56 -11.46 -14.90
CA PRO A 74 -3.99 -12.56 -15.77
C PRO A 74 -4.02 -13.89 -15.01
N ALA A 75 -4.94 -14.78 -15.39
CA ALA A 75 -4.94 -16.12 -14.84
C ALA A 75 -3.62 -16.82 -15.18
N ARG A 76 -3.14 -17.71 -14.29
CA ARG A 76 -1.86 -18.41 -14.53
C ARG A 76 -1.83 -19.19 -15.86
N GLY A 77 -3.00 -19.64 -16.34
CA GLY A 77 -3.12 -20.32 -17.64
C GLY A 77 -2.94 -19.42 -18.86
N ASP A 78 -3.10 -18.11 -18.71
CA ASP A 78 -3.00 -17.14 -19.81
C ASP A 78 -1.58 -16.57 -19.95
N ALA A 79 -0.66 -16.95 -19.05
CA ALA A 79 0.72 -16.51 -19.09
C ALA A 79 1.48 -17.24 -20.22
N LYS A 80 1.52 -16.61 -21.41
CA LYS A 80 2.37 -17.07 -22.51
C LYS A 80 3.79 -16.52 -22.34
N VAL A 81 4.78 -17.41 -22.35
CA VAL A 81 6.19 -17.00 -22.51
C VAL A 81 6.30 -16.38 -23.89
N LYS A 82 6.72 -15.11 -23.96
CA LYS A 82 7.08 -14.49 -25.25
C LYS A 82 8.43 -15.06 -25.68
N GLU A 83 8.43 -15.97 -26.63
CA GLU A 83 9.62 -16.32 -27.41
C GLU A 83 9.85 -15.24 -28.45
N ASP A 84 10.50 -14.13 -28.08
CA ASP A 84 11.05 -13.20 -29.08
C ASP A 84 12.11 -12.30 -28.46
N THR A 85 13.38 -12.68 -28.61
CA THR A 85 14.47 -11.71 -28.86
C THR A 85 15.67 -12.42 -29.49
N THR A 86 15.57 -12.75 -30.78
CA THR A 86 16.74 -12.84 -31.66
C THR A 86 16.28 -12.67 -33.11
N GLU A 87 16.01 -11.42 -33.50
CA GLU A 87 16.17 -11.03 -34.90
C GLU A 87 17.26 -9.96 -34.99
N GLU A 88 18.40 -10.49 -35.43
CA GLU A 88 19.58 -9.92 -36.06
C GLU A 88 19.60 -8.40 -36.30
N LYS A 89 20.62 -7.75 -35.72
CA LYS A 89 21.28 -6.60 -36.35
C LYS A 89 21.75 -7.02 -37.74
N LYS A 90 21.27 -6.34 -38.78
CA LYS A 90 21.99 -6.21 -40.05
C LYS A 90 21.90 -4.77 -40.55
#